data_AF-A0A972PKG7-F1
#
_entry.id   AF-A0A972PKG7-F1
#
_cell.length_a   1.000
_cell.length_b   1.000
_cell.length_c   1.000
_cell.angle_alpha   90.00
_cell.angle_beta   90.00
_cell.angle_gamma   90.00
#
_symmetry.space_group_name_H-M   'P 1'
#
loop_
_entity.id
_entity.type
_entity.pdbx_description
1 polymer ?
#
loop_
_entity_poly.entity_id
_entity_poly.type
_entity_poly.pdbx_seq_one_letter_code
_entity_poly.pdbx_strand_id
1 'polypeptide(L)'
;MDAVLEHELAGIKELLTSAELTEAKARALRVPETVGICDHPYGLEACEDCEYREGCSAVQDMRENDAIPLFAQAWQSYREIERRLRDCLRKDETVEGMAMLARVLLDTHIHPGSGMYNDSDFLWEAQYWWLRLYYRTGETCWFEQAKLCDGIRHAIIEEMAE
;
A
#
# COMPACT_ATOMS: atom_id res chain seq x y z
N MET A 1 12.80 25.36 10.94
CA MET A 1 11.83 24.79 9.99
C MET A 1 10.62 25.72 10.01
N ASP A 2 10.04 26.04 8.86
CA ASP A 2 8.93 27.01 8.74
C ASP A 2 7.66 26.41 9.37
N ALA A 3 6.98 27.15 10.25
CA ALA A 3 5.76 26.69 10.92
C ALA A 3 4.65 26.32 9.91
N VAL A 4 4.64 26.96 8.73
CA VAL A 4 3.71 26.61 7.64
C VAL A 4 4.04 25.22 7.08
N LEU A 5 5.32 24.92 6.87
CA LEU A 5 5.76 23.63 6.35
C LEU A 5 5.51 22.50 7.36
N GLU A 6 5.74 22.75 8.64
CA GLU A 6 5.43 21.79 9.71
C GLU A 6 3.93 21.44 9.74
N HIS A 7 3.07 22.44 9.61
CA HIS A 7 1.63 22.24 9.55
C HIS A 7 1.20 21.49 8.27
N GLU A 8 1.80 21.81 7.12
CA GLU A 8 1.58 21.08 5.87
C GLU A 8 1.96 19.59 6.01
N LEU A 9 3.14 19.28 6.56
CA LEU A 9 3.63 17.92 6.76
C LEU A 9 2.76 17.13 7.75
N ALA A 10 2.29 17.77 8.83
CA ALA A 10 1.36 17.13 9.77
C ALA A 10 0.05 16.71 9.08
N GLY A 11 -0.54 17.60 8.27
CA GLY A 11 -1.74 17.28 7.50
C GLY A 11 -1.52 16.22 6.41
N ILE A 12 -0.30 16.13 5.86
CA ILE A 12 0.06 15.04 4.94
C ILE A 12 0.14 13.70 5.69
N LYS A 13 0.72 13.69 6.88
CA LYS A 13 0.89 12.49 7.70
C LYS A 13 -0.44 11.89 8.15
N GLU A 14 -1.39 12.73 8.52
CA GLU A 14 -2.76 12.30 8.84
C GLU A 14 -3.44 11.66 7.61
N LEU A 15 -3.27 12.26 6.43
CA LEU A 15 -3.81 11.73 5.19
C LEU A 15 -3.16 10.38 4.82
N LEU A 16 -1.84 10.25 5.00
CA LEU A 16 -1.11 9.00 4.80
C LEU A 16 -1.61 7.90 5.72
N THR A 17 -1.75 8.19 7.02
CA THR A 17 -2.29 7.23 7.99
C THR A 17 -3.70 6.75 7.58
N SER A 18 -4.55 7.67 7.12
CA SER A 18 -5.90 7.34 6.64
C SER A 18 -5.88 6.46 5.38
N ALA A 19 -4.97 6.74 4.44
CA ALA A 19 -4.78 5.95 3.22
C ALA A 19 -4.33 4.52 3.55
N GLU A 20 -3.33 4.36 4.41
CA GLU A 20 -2.81 3.07 4.86
C GLU A 20 -3.89 2.25 5.59
N LEU A 21 -4.69 2.88 6.45
CA LEU A 21 -5.82 2.23 7.12
C LEU A 21 -6.92 1.80 6.14
N THR A 22 -7.17 2.59 5.10
CA THR A 22 -8.17 2.25 4.06
C THR A 22 -7.70 1.05 3.23
N GLU A 23 -6.42 1.05 2.84
CA GLU A 23 -5.82 -0.09 2.14
C GLU A 23 -5.80 -1.35 3.01
N ALA A 24 -5.45 -1.23 4.29
CA ALA A 24 -5.45 -2.36 5.22
C ALA A 24 -6.84 -3.02 5.33
N LYS A 25 -7.92 -2.21 5.37
CA LYS A 25 -9.30 -2.73 5.31
C LYS A 25 -9.58 -3.46 3.99
N ALA A 26 -9.14 -2.91 2.86
CA ALA A 26 -9.29 -3.56 1.56
C ALA A 26 -8.54 -4.90 1.48
N ARG A 27 -7.31 -4.96 2.03
CA ARG A 27 -6.52 -6.19 2.10
C ARG A 27 -7.18 -7.24 3.01
N ALA A 28 -7.72 -6.84 4.16
CA ALA A 28 -8.43 -7.75 5.06
C ALA A 28 -9.66 -8.40 4.43
N LEU A 29 -10.37 -7.69 3.54
CA LEU A 29 -11.50 -8.27 2.79
C LEU A 29 -11.06 -9.37 1.83
N ARG A 30 -9.83 -9.31 1.29
CA ARG A 30 -9.30 -10.31 0.35
C ARG A 30 -8.68 -11.53 1.02
N VAL A 31 -8.48 -11.52 2.34
CA VAL A 31 -7.96 -12.70 3.06
C VAL A 31 -9.09 -13.74 3.14
N PRO A 32 -8.92 -14.95 2.59
CA PRO A 32 -9.93 -15.99 2.68
C PRO A 32 -10.09 -16.42 4.14
N GLU A 33 -11.32 -16.42 4.66
CA GLU A 33 -11.64 -17.02 5.96
C GLU A 33 -12.00 -18.49 5.72
N THR A 34 -11.11 -19.40 6.15
CA THR A 34 -11.29 -20.87 6.21
C THR A 34 -12.05 -21.55 5.06
N VAL A 35 -11.31 -22.30 4.23
CA VAL A 35 -11.88 -23.11 3.14
C VAL A 35 -12.74 -24.25 3.72
N GLY A 36 -14.05 -24.20 3.47
CA GLY A 36 -14.99 -25.28 3.73
C GLY A 36 -15.83 -25.54 2.47
N ILE A 37 -16.16 -26.80 2.20
CA ILE A 37 -16.94 -27.16 1.01
C ILE A 37 -18.43 -27.14 1.39
N CYS A 38 -19.20 -26.28 0.73
CA CYS A 38 -20.66 -26.26 0.83
C CYS A 38 -21.27 -27.04 -0.34
N ASP A 39 -22.23 -27.93 -0.06
CA ASP A 39 -22.90 -28.76 -1.07
C ASP A 39 -24.11 -28.08 -1.76
N HIS A 40 -24.41 -26.82 -1.42
CA HIS A 40 -25.64 -26.13 -1.84
C HIS A 40 -25.35 -24.83 -2.62
N PRO A 41 -26.22 -24.43 -3.59
CA PRO A 41 -26.10 -23.16 -4.30
C PRO A 41 -26.18 -21.93 -3.37
N TYR A 42 -25.42 -20.89 -3.67
CA TYR A 42 -25.46 -19.61 -2.94
C TYR A 42 -26.82 -18.91 -3.09
N GLY A 43 -27.31 -18.28 -2.02
CA GLY A 43 -28.54 -17.48 -2.02
C GLY A 43 -29.81 -18.22 -1.58
N LEU A 44 -29.68 -19.41 -0.99
CA LEU A 44 -30.77 -20.14 -0.34
C LEU A 44 -30.92 -19.70 1.14
N GLU A 45 -32.09 -19.90 1.75
CA GLU A 45 -32.29 -19.69 3.20
C GLU A 45 -31.25 -20.48 4.03
N ALA A 46 -30.85 -21.66 3.56
CA ALA A 46 -29.80 -22.48 4.18
C ALA A 46 -28.41 -21.81 4.22
N CYS A 47 -28.18 -20.73 3.47
CA CYS A 47 -26.93 -19.97 3.52
C CYS A 47 -26.84 -19.05 4.74
N GLU A 48 -27.96 -18.66 5.37
CA GLU A 48 -27.92 -17.73 6.51
C GLU A 48 -27.21 -18.35 7.72
N ASP A 49 -27.42 -19.65 7.96
CA ASP A 49 -26.86 -20.43 9.08
C ASP A 49 -25.75 -21.43 8.65
N CYS A 50 -25.20 -21.29 7.43
CA CYS A 50 -24.19 -22.22 6.93
C CYS A 50 -22.84 -22.03 7.66
N GLU A 51 -22.33 -23.10 8.29
CA GLU A 51 -21.03 -23.11 8.97
C GLU A 51 -19.83 -22.83 8.03
N TYR A 52 -20.01 -23.03 6.72
CA TYR A 52 -19.02 -22.78 5.67
C TYR A 52 -19.26 -21.48 4.90
N ARG A 53 -20.15 -20.60 5.37
CA ARG A 53 -20.52 -19.36 4.67
C ARG A 53 -19.30 -18.47 4.39
N GLU A 54 -18.39 -18.33 5.34
CA GLU A 54 -17.19 -17.49 5.16
C GLU A 54 -16.19 -18.07 4.15
N GLY A 55 -16.18 -19.40 4.00
CA GLY A 55 -15.39 -20.11 2.98
C GLY A 55 -16.07 -20.24 1.61
N CYS A 56 -17.28 -19.69 1.44
CA CYS A 56 -18.05 -19.77 0.20
C CYS A 56 -17.47 -18.84 -0.87
N SER A 57 -17.25 -19.35 -2.09
CA SER A 57 -16.70 -18.56 -3.20
C SER A 57 -17.54 -17.32 -3.53
N ALA A 58 -18.86 -17.39 -3.45
CA ALA A 58 -19.73 -16.23 -3.71
C ALA A 58 -19.63 -15.15 -2.61
N VAL A 59 -19.35 -15.54 -1.35
CA VAL A 59 -19.07 -14.59 -0.26
C VAL A 59 -17.69 -13.98 -0.46
N GLN A 60 -16.70 -14.77 -0.88
CA GLN A 60 -15.39 -14.28 -1.26
C GLN A 60 -15.46 -13.28 -2.43
N ASP A 61 -16.21 -13.58 -3.49
CA ASP A 61 -16.45 -12.67 -4.62
C ASP A 61 -17.09 -11.35 -4.15
N MET A 62 -18.04 -11.42 -3.20
CA MET A 62 -18.65 -10.22 -2.62
C MET A 62 -17.64 -9.38 -1.83
N ARG A 63 -16.82 -10.01 -0.98
CA ARG A 63 -15.74 -9.31 -0.23
C ARG A 63 -14.72 -8.69 -1.17
N GLU A 64 -14.37 -9.39 -2.25
CA GLU A 64 -13.47 -8.86 -3.28
C GLU A 64 -14.09 -7.64 -3.97
N ASN A 65 -15.38 -7.68 -4.30
CA ASN A 65 -16.10 -6.53 -4.84
C ASN A 65 -16.13 -5.34 -3.86
N ASP A 66 -16.33 -5.58 -2.57
CA ASP A 66 -16.30 -4.56 -1.53
C ASP A 66 -14.88 -3.98 -1.30
N ALA A 67 -13.83 -4.74 -1.61
CA ALA A 67 -12.45 -4.28 -1.52
C ALA A 67 -12.07 -3.30 -2.65
N ILE A 68 -12.65 -3.43 -3.84
CA ILE A 68 -12.36 -2.59 -5.02
C ILE A 68 -12.48 -1.08 -4.72
N PRO A 69 -13.61 -0.56 -4.20
CA PRO A 69 -13.73 0.87 -3.93
C PRO A 69 -12.74 1.37 -2.86
N LEU A 70 -12.39 0.53 -1.89
CA LEU A 70 -11.41 0.87 -0.86
C LEU A 70 -9.99 0.98 -1.43
N PHE A 71 -9.58 0.06 -2.31
CA PHE A 71 -8.31 0.19 -3.04
C PHE A 71 -8.30 1.43 -3.94
N ALA A 72 -9.40 1.73 -4.64
CA ALA A 72 -9.49 2.94 -5.46
C ALA A 72 -9.35 4.23 -4.61
N GLN A 73 -9.94 4.25 -3.42
CA GLN A 73 -9.84 5.37 -2.48
C GLN A 73 -8.42 5.53 -1.93
N ALA A 74 -7.77 4.45 -1.51
CA ALA A 74 -6.39 4.47 -1.02
C ALA A 74 -5.43 4.96 -2.12
N TRP A 75 -5.59 4.44 -3.34
CA TRP A 75 -4.81 4.86 -4.52
C TRP A 75 -4.89 6.37 -4.78
N GLN A 76 -6.11 6.93 -4.83
CA GLN A 76 -6.30 8.37 -5.04
C GLN A 76 -5.62 9.18 -3.93
N SER A 77 -5.69 8.69 -2.70
CA SER A 77 -5.08 9.34 -1.54
C SER A 77 -3.55 9.33 -1.64
N TYR A 78 -2.91 8.21 -2.00
CA TYR A 78 -1.47 8.15 -2.22
C TYR A 78 -0.98 9.11 -3.31
N ARG A 79 -1.73 9.23 -4.41
CA ARG A 79 -1.40 10.17 -5.50
C ARG A 79 -1.46 11.63 -5.05
N GLU A 80 -2.45 11.98 -4.24
CA GLU A 80 -2.56 13.32 -3.66
C GLU A 80 -1.46 13.60 -2.64
N ILE A 81 -1.15 12.62 -1.78
CA ILE A 81 -0.05 12.69 -0.82
C ILE A 81 1.29 12.90 -1.55
N GLU A 82 1.57 12.10 -2.58
CA GLU A 82 2.77 12.20 -3.41
C GLU A 82 2.91 13.63 -3.97
N ARG A 83 1.84 14.16 -4.56
CA ARG A 83 1.81 15.52 -5.11
C ARG A 83 2.15 16.57 -4.06
N ARG A 84 1.49 16.51 -2.90
CA ARG A 84 1.70 17.46 -1.80
C ARG A 84 3.11 17.37 -1.23
N LEU A 85 3.66 16.17 -1.06
CA LEU A 85 5.03 15.97 -0.59
C LEU A 85 6.05 16.55 -1.56
N ARG A 86 5.88 16.33 -2.87
CA ARG A 86 6.75 16.93 -3.89
C ARG A 86 6.70 18.46 -3.83
N ASP A 87 5.52 19.05 -3.65
CA ASP A 87 5.38 20.50 -3.52
C ASP A 87 6.07 21.04 -2.25
N CYS A 88 5.98 20.33 -1.12
CA CYS A 88 6.70 20.68 0.11
C CYS A 88 8.23 20.57 -0.07
N LEU A 89 8.72 19.47 -0.67
CA LEU A 89 10.14 19.21 -0.85
C LEU A 89 10.82 20.15 -1.87
N ARG A 90 10.06 20.77 -2.78
CA ARG A 90 10.58 21.86 -3.62
C ARG A 90 10.93 23.11 -2.81
N LYS A 91 10.25 23.35 -1.69
CA LYS A 91 10.49 24.50 -0.80
C LYS A 91 11.66 24.20 0.14
N ASP A 92 11.59 23.06 0.82
CA ASP A 92 12.62 22.62 1.77
C ASP A 92 12.64 21.08 1.85
N GLU A 93 13.82 20.51 1.62
CA GLU A 93 14.02 19.06 1.71
C GLU A 93 14.23 18.66 3.17
N THR A 94 13.15 18.40 3.89
CA THR A 94 13.20 17.92 5.27
C THR A 94 13.38 16.39 5.33
N VAL A 95 13.96 15.89 6.43
CA VAL A 95 14.11 14.44 6.67
C VAL A 95 12.74 13.75 6.66
N GLU A 96 11.76 14.31 7.38
CA GLU A 96 10.40 13.76 7.46
C GLU A 96 9.71 13.77 6.09
N GLY A 97 9.82 14.85 5.33
CA GLY A 97 9.22 14.95 3.99
C GLY A 97 9.81 13.93 3.00
N MET A 98 11.14 13.77 3.00
CA MET A 98 11.80 12.79 2.12
C MET A 98 11.41 11.36 2.52
N ALA A 99 11.33 11.07 3.83
CA ALA A 99 10.94 9.76 4.31
C ALA A 99 9.49 9.43 3.95
N MET A 100 8.57 10.38 4.12
CA MET A 100 7.18 10.19 3.70
C MET A 100 7.04 10.02 2.19
N LEU A 101 7.82 10.76 1.38
CA LEU A 101 7.79 10.60 -0.08
C LEU A 101 8.27 9.20 -0.47
N ALA A 102 9.41 8.77 0.06
CA ALA A 102 9.96 7.45 -0.22
C ALA A 102 8.99 6.32 0.18
N ARG A 103 8.31 6.46 1.34
CA ARG A 103 7.27 5.55 1.80
C ARG A 103 6.09 5.49 0.83
N VAL A 104 5.53 6.63 0.45
CA VAL A 104 4.38 6.72 -0.46
C VAL A 104 4.69 6.16 -1.84
N LEU A 105 5.90 6.38 -2.35
CA LEU A 105 6.34 5.81 -3.63
C LEU A 105 6.42 4.28 -3.56
N LEU A 106 6.93 3.73 -2.45
CA LEU A 106 6.95 2.29 -2.21
C LEU A 106 5.53 1.70 -2.08
N ASP A 107 4.66 2.35 -1.29
CA ASP A 107 3.27 1.92 -1.11
C ASP A 107 2.50 1.97 -2.45
N THR A 108 2.73 3.01 -3.25
CA THR A 108 2.19 3.14 -4.62
C THR A 108 2.69 2.01 -5.51
N HIS A 109 3.97 1.63 -5.43
CA HIS A 109 4.52 0.53 -6.21
C HIS A 109 3.81 -0.80 -5.89
N ILE A 110 3.66 -1.15 -4.61
CA ILE A 110 3.06 -2.42 -4.16
C ILE A 110 1.51 -2.42 -4.11
N HIS A 111 0.88 -1.31 -4.48
CA HIS A 111 -0.57 -1.17 -4.43
C HIS A 111 -1.23 -1.99 -5.56
N PRO A 112 -2.33 -2.74 -5.31
CA PRO A 112 -2.98 -3.55 -6.35
C PRO A 112 -3.47 -2.76 -7.56
N GLY A 113 -3.82 -1.49 -7.36
CA GLY A 113 -4.22 -0.57 -8.43
C GLY A 113 -3.06 0.02 -9.27
N SER A 114 -1.80 -0.24 -8.91
CA SER A 114 -0.63 0.32 -9.62
C SER A 114 -0.38 -0.37 -10.97
N GLY A 115 -0.77 -1.65 -11.08
CA GLY A 115 -0.40 -2.50 -12.21
C GLY A 115 1.10 -2.79 -12.31
N MET A 116 1.88 -2.47 -11.27
CA MET A 116 3.32 -2.68 -11.21
C MET A 116 3.63 -3.97 -10.47
N TYR A 117 4.21 -4.93 -11.18
CA TYR A 117 4.55 -6.25 -10.63
C TYR A 117 6.06 -6.49 -10.52
N ASN A 118 6.85 -5.68 -11.23
CA ASN A 118 8.31 -5.76 -11.30
C ASN A 118 8.89 -4.35 -11.13
N ASP A 119 10.13 -4.15 -11.59
CA ASP A 119 10.79 -2.85 -11.56
C ASP A 119 9.93 -1.68 -12.08
N SER A 120 9.99 -0.54 -11.38
CA SER A 120 9.24 0.67 -11.71
C SER A 120 9.95 1.96 -11.28
N ASP A 121 9.62 3.07 -11.94
CA ASP A 121 10.17 4.39 -11.61
C ASP A 121 9.91 4.79 -10.16
N PHE A 122 8.75 4.42 -9.60
CA PHE A 122 8.44 4.67 -8.18
C PHE A 122 9.39 3.93 -7.25
N LEU A 123 9.75 2.68 -7.57
CA LEU A 123 10.65 1.88 -6.75
C LEU A 123 12.08 2.40 -6.81
N TRP A 124 12.56 2.82 -7.99
CA TRP A 124 13.84 3.50 -8.15
C TRP A 124 13.89 4.82 -7.38
N GLU A 125 12.83 5.63 -7.48
CA GLU A 125 12.78 6.91 -6.80
C GLU A 125 12.70 6.73 -5.27
N ALA A 126 11.91 5.77 -4.77
CA ALA A 126 11.86 5.44 -3.35
C ALA A 126 13.25 5.06 -2.83
N GLN A 127 13.96 4.19 -3.56
CA GLN A 127 15.33 3.81 -3.20
C GLN A 127 16.28 5.00 -3.18
N TYR A 128 16.20 5.89 -4.18
CA TYR A 128 17.00 7.10 -4.22
C TYR A 128 16.80 7.95 -2.97
N TRP A 129 15.55 8.18 -2.56
CA TRP A 129 15.26 8.97 -1.36
C TRP A 129 15.78 8.32 -0.08
N TRP A 130 15.66 7.00 0.04
CA TRP A 130 16.23 6.25 1.17
C TRP A 130 17.76 6.34 1.23
N LEU A 131 18.44 6.19 0.10
CA LEU A 131 19.90 6.37 0.03
C LEU A 131 20.31 7.80 0.35
N ARG A 132 19.57 8.80 -0.15
CA ARG A 132 19.81 10.21 0.15
C ARG A 132 19.68 10.49 1.64
N LEU A 133 18.66 9.93 2.29
CA LEU A 133 18.48 10.01 3.75
C LEU A 133 19.66 9.37 4.49
N TYR A 134 20.07 8.16 4.09
CA TYR A 134 21.23 7.48 4.67
C TYR A 134 22.51 8.34 4.60
N TYR A 135 22.84 8.86 3.41
CA TYR A 135 24.04 9.69 3.26
C TYR A 135 23.97 11.04 3.98
N ARG A 136 22.76 11.56 4.23
CA ARG A 136 22.55 12.83 4.94
C ARG A 136 22.60 12.68 6.46
N THR A 137 22.03 11.61 7.01
CA THR A 137 21.88 11.42 8.46
C THR A 137 22.87 10.44 9.06
N GLY A 138 23.42 9.53 8.25
CA GLY A 138 24.27 8.41 8.71
C GLY A 138 23.49 7.27 9.38
N GLU A 139 22.16 7.34 9.44
CA GLU A 139 21.33 6.34 10.13
C GLU A 139 21.10 5.10 9.26
N THR A 140 21.48 3.93 9.77
CA THR A 140 21.44 2.67 9.03
C THR A 140 20.03 2.18 8.69
N CYS A 141 19.00 2.64 9.40
CA CYS A 141 17.61 2.29 9.09
C CYS A 141 17.22 2.68 7.65
N TRP A 142 17.71 3.81 7.15
CA TRP A 142 17.43 4.26 5.78
C TRP A 142 18.11 3.38 4.74
N PHE A 143 19.32 2.90 5.03
CA PHE A 143 20.02 1.98 4.15
C PHE A 143 19.30 0.63 4.05
N GLU A 144 18.74 0.12 5.16
CA GLU A 144 17.93 -1.10 5.12
C GLU A 144 16.64 -0.93 4.30
N GLN A 145 16.00 0.25 4.34
CA GLN A 145 14.87 0.55 3.44
C GLN A 145 15.30 0.58 1.97
N ALA A 146 16.46 1.15 1.65
CA ALA A 146 16.99 1.15 0.29
C ALA A 146 17.30 -0.27 -0.23
N LYS A 147 17.78 -1.18 0.63
CA LYS A 147 18.00 -2.59 0.30
C LYS A 147 16.69 -3.33 0.04
N LEU A 148 15.61 -2.99 0.76
CA LEU A 148 14.29 -3.58 0.51
C LEU A 148 13.80 -3.28 -0.90
N CYS A 149 13.97 -2.05 -1.41
CA CYS A 149 13.64 -1.73 -2.80
C CYS A 149 14.45 -2.56 -3.80
N ASP A 150 15.74 -2.81 -3.51
CA ASP A 150 16.58 -3.66 -4.34
C ASP A 150 16.11 -5.12 -4.34
N GLY A 151 15.73 -5.64 -3.15
CA GLY A 151 15.17 -6.96 -3.00
C GLY A 151 13.88 -7.16 -3.79
N ILE A 152 13.00 -6.16 -3.82
CA ILE A 152 11.75 -6.21 -4.61
C ILE A 152 12.05 -6.33 -6.10
N ARG A 153 13.01 -5.57 -6.64
CA ARG A 153 13.36 -5.64 -8.07
C ARG A 153 13.91 -6.99 -8.51
N HIS A 154 14.63 -7.66 -7.62
CA HIS A 154 15.28 -8.94 -7.90
C HIS A 154 14.47 -10.14 -7.39
N ALA A 155 13.28 -9.91 -6.82
CA ALA A 155 12.38 -10.97 -6.42
C ALA A 155 11.86 -11.68 -7.69
N ILE A 156 12.36 -12.88 -7.95
CA ILE A 156 11.82 -13.75 -9.00
C ILE A 156 10.53 -14.34 -8.45
N ILE A 157 9.39 -13.98 -9.05
CA ILE A 157 8.16 -14.74 -8.86
C ILE A 157 8.33 -16.03 -9.66
N GLU A 158 8.75 -17.10 -9.00
CA GLU A 158 8.61 -18.44 -9.59
C GLU A 158 7.10 -18.71 -9.66
N GLU A 159 6.53 -18.65 -10.86
CA GLU A 159 5.19 -19.20 -11.09
C GLU A 159 5.23 -20.66 -10.65
N MET A 160 4.45 -20.98 -9.61
CA MET A 160 4.18 -22.37 -9.27
C MET A 160 3.49 -22.97 -10.50
N ALA A 161 4.21 -23.82 -11.23
CA ALA A 161 3.70 -24.51 -12.41
C ALA A 161 2.34 -25.15 -12.08
N GLU A 162 1.33 -24.83 -12.90
CA GLU A 162 -0.02 -25.40 -12.85
C GLU A 162 -0.01 -26.94 -12.94
#